data_AF-A0A8S2GA73-F1
#
_entry.id   AF-A0A8S2GA73-F1
#
_cell.length_a   1.000
_cell.length_b   1.000
_cell.length_c   1.000
_cell.angle_alpha   90.00
_cell.angle_beta   90.00
_cell.angle_gamma   90.00
#
_symmetry.space_group_name_H-M   'P 1'
#
loop_
_entity.id
_entity.type
_entity.pdbx_description
1 polymer ?
#
loop_
_entity_poly.entity_id
_entity_poly.type
_entity_poly.pdbx_seq_one_letter_code
_entity_poly.pdbx_strand_id
1 'polypeptide(L)'
;LPVIVNDAAVIQPFIDSVVCKPDEPLLRVKVTHLIRSNEYVVGISFCHMIGDAAANIHFLSDWSRLYQHLEPESIRPIFERERNMWKKENDEFHLSPSMKLIRNGDKRESILARLVQEYSETESINIPFSSAQLAKLQSLVNENNSKTMLTSQDALNAYIIRTLNKHILNNVDDYI
;
A
#
# COMPACT_ATOMS: atom_id res chain seq x y z
N LEU A 1 27.58 -10.58 -7.23
CA LEU A 1 28.38 -10.78 -5.99
C LEU A 1 27.59 -10.18 -4.84
N PRO A 2 27.52 -10.82 -3.65
CA PRO A 2 26.85 -10.24 -2.49
C PRO A 2 27.58 -8.95 -2.07
N VAL A 3 26.81 -7.88 -1.84
CA VAL A 3 27.33 -6.63 -1.29
C VAL A 3 27.22 -6.70 0.22
N ILE A 4 28.36 -6.71 0.91
CA ILE A 4 28.42 -6.70 2.38
C ILE A 4 28.33 -5.24 2.83
N VAL A 5 27.31 -4.91 3.62
CA VAL A 5 27.10 -3.58 4.19
C VAL A 5 27.26 -3.68 5.71
N ASN A 6 28.21 -2.93 6.27
CA ASN A 6 28.56 -3.00 7.70
C ASN A 6 27.70 -2.09 8.60
N ASP A 7 26.87 -1.24 8.01
CA ASP A 7 26.03 -0.27 8.71
C ASP A 7 24.55 -0.51 8.40
N ALA A 8 23.76 -0.78 9.43
CA ALA A 8 22.32 -1.00 9.31
C ALA A 8 21.55 0.27 8.90
N ALA A 9 22.10 1.47 9.14
CA ALA A 9 21.54 2.72 8.63
C ALA A 9 21.79 2.89 7.11
N VAL A 10 22.77 2.17 6.56
CA VAL A 10 23.08 2.11 5.12
C VAL A 10 22.35 0.94 4.45
N ILE A 11 21.78 0.01 5.21
CA ILE A 11 20.75 -0.89 4.71
C ILE A 11 19.56 0.00 4.37
N GLN A 12 19.50 0.48 3.13
CA GLN A 12 18.24 0.98 2.61
C GLN A 12 17.31 -0.24 2.56
N PRO A 13 16.27 -0.29 3.43
CA PRO A 13 15.26 -1.35 3.37
C PRO A 13 14.49 -1.27 2.04
N PHE A 14 14.66 -0.16 1.34
CA PHE A 14 14.08 0.13 0.05
C PHE A 14 14.73 -0.77 -1.00
N ILE A 15 13.89 -1.62 -1.59
CA ILE A 15 14.09 -1.92 -2.99
C ILE A 15 13.78 -0.65 -3.74
N ASP A 16 14.67 -0.26 -4.64
CA ASP A 16 14.41 0.80 -5.61
C ASP A 16 13.02 0.57 -6.19
N SER A 17 12.13 1.55 -5.97
CA SER A 17 10.76 1.44 -6.41
C SER A 17 10.72 1.07 -7.89
N VAL A 18 9.86 0.13 -8.24
CA VAL A 18 9.66 -0.21 -9.65
C VAL A 18 9.02 0.99 -10.33
N VAL A 19 9.74 1.61 -11.25
CA VAL A 19 9.23 2.70 -12.08
C VAL A 19 8.71 2.10 -13.38
N CYS A 20 7.49 2.47 -13.77
CA CYS A 20 6.91 2.02 -15.03
C CYS A 20 7.55 2.79 -16.21
N LYS A 21 8.75 2.37 -16.64
CA LYS A 21 9.43 2.80 -17.86
C LYS A 21 9.54 1.62 -18.83
N PRO A 22 9.71 1.87 -20.14
CA PRO A 22 10.11 0.82 -21.09
C PRO A 22 11.35 0.09 -20.56
N ASP A 23 11.37 -1.23 -20.69
CA ASP A 23 12.49 -2.12 -20.34
C ASP A 23 12.85 -2.24 -18.84
N GLU A 24 12.09 -1.63 -17.93
CA GLU A 24 12.26 -1.84 -16.48
C GLU A 24 11.52 -3.10 -15.99
N PRO A 25 12.09 -3.88 -15.05
CA PRO A 25 11.43 -5.07 -14.52
C PRO A 25 10.19 -4.69 -13.69
N LEU A 26 9.10 -5.43 -13.90
CA LEU A 26 7.81 -5.20 -13.22
C LEU A 26 7.78 -5.72 -11.77
N LEU A 27 8.75 -6.57 -11.40
CA LEU A 27 8.94 -7.15 -10.09
C LEU A 27 10.44 -7.19 -9.78
N ARG A 28 10.83 -6.72 -8.60
CA ARG A 28 12.18 -6.78 -8.06
C ARG A 28 12.13 -7.45 -6.69
N VAL A 29 13.04 -8.39 -6.47
CA VAL A 29 13.19 -9.10 -5.19
C VAL A 29 14.61 -8.87 -4.69
N LYS A 30 14.75 -8.49 -3.42
CA LYS A 30 16.04 -8.34 -2.74
C LYS A 30 16.04 -9.23 -1.51
N VAL A 31 17.00 -10.16 -1.43
CA VAL A 31 17.22 -11.00 -0.25
C VAL A 31 18.46 -10.48 0.48
N THR A 32 18.28 -10.08 1.73
CA THR A 32 19.34 -9.52 2.58
C THR A 32 19.59 -10.45 3.76
N HIS A 33 20.84 -10.92 3.91
CA HIS A 33 21.25 -11.72 5.06
C HIS A 33 21.82 -10.81 6.16
N LEU A 34 21.20 -10.84 7.33
CA LEU A 34 21.63 -10.11 8.51
C LEU A 34 22.66 -10.95 9.26
N ILE A 35 23.94 -10.65 9.04
CA ILE A 35 25.07 -11.46 9.55
C ILE A 35 25.02 -11.64 11.08
N ARG A 36 24.65 -10.58 11.83
CA ARG A 36 24.68 -10.60 13.30
C ARG A 36 23.57 -11.45 13.93
N SER A 37 22.35 -11.39 13.40
CA SER A 37 21.23 -12.19 13.89
C SER A 37 21.10 -13.54 13.17
N ASN A 38 21.86 -13.72 12.08
CA ASN A 38 21.75 -14.86 11.17
C ASN A 38 20.33 -15.02 10.58
N GLU A 39 19.65 -13.89 10.33
CA GLU A 39 18.30 -13.85 9.78
C GLU A 39 18.32 -13.37 8.32
N TYR A 40 17.22 -13.61 7.61
CA TYR A 40 17.03 -13.15 6.23
C TYR A 40 15.84 -12.20 6.13
N VAL A 41 16.03 -11.09 5.41
CA VAL A 41 14.98 -10.15 5.07
C VAL A 41 14.74 -10.22 3.57
N VAL A 42 13.50 -10.48 3.17
CA VAL A 42 13.08 -10.46 1.77
C VAL A 42 12.29 -9.18 1.54
N GLY A 43 12.89 -8.25 0.80
CA GLY A 43 12.17 -7.11 0.25
C GLY A 43 11.52 -7.49 -1.08
N ILE A 44 10.36 -6.89 -1.37
CA ILE A 44 9.69 -7.01 -2.67
C ILE A 44 9.17 -5.66 -3.15
N SER A 45 9.40 -5.34 -4.43
CA SER A 45 8.85 -4.16 -5.09
C SER A 45 8.26 -4.56 -6.44
N PHE A 46 7.07 -4.06 -6.75
CA PHE A 46 6.37 -4.42 -7.98
C PHE A 46 5.61 -3.22 -8.55
N CYS A 47 5.36 -3.23 -9.85
CA CYS A 47 4.62 -2.18 -10.53
C CYS A 47 3.11 -2.27 -10.18
N HIS A 48 2.54 -1.24 -9.55
CA HIS A 48 1.09 -1.23 -9.24
C HIS A 48 0.16 -1.34 -10.47
N MET A 49 0.69 -1.20 -11.70
CA MET A 49 -0.06 -1.44 -12.95
C MET A 49 -0.36 -2.93 -13.22
N ILE A 50 0.38 -3.85 -12.58
CA ILE A 50 0.16 -5.29 -12.72
C ILE A 50 -0.72 -5.88 -11.61
N GLY A 51 -0.93 -5.15 -10.51
CA GLY A 51 -1.79 -5.59 -9.42
C GLY A 51 -1.85 -4.63 -8.23
N ASP A 52 -2.75 -4.92 -7.31
CA ASP A 52 -2.85 -4.25 -6.02
C ASP A 52 -2.08 -5.04 -4.93
N ALA A 53 -2.22 -4.60 -3.68
CA ALA A 53 -1.60 -5.27 -2.54
C ALA A 53 -2.11 -6.71 -2.35
N ALA A 54 -3.39 -6.98 -2.63
CA ALA A 54 -3.96 -8.32 -2.51
C ALA A 54 -3.35 -9.28 -3.54
N ALA A 55 -3.24 -8.84 -4.79
CA ALA A 55 -2.57 -9.60 -5.85
C ALA A 55 -1.11 -9.91 -5.50
N ASN A 56 -0.39 -8.94 -4.92
CA ASN A 56 0.97 -9.17 -4.43
C ASN A 56 0.99 -10.22 -3.30
N ILE A 57 0.14 -10.09 -2.27
CA ILE A 57 0.07 -11.07 -1.17
C ILE A 57 -0.21 -12.48 -1.69
N HIS A 58 -1.11 -12.65 -2.65
CA HIS A 58 -1.37 -13.95 -3.28
C HIS A 58 -0.14 -14.48 -4.01
N PHE A 59 0.54 -13.65 -4.80
CA PHE A 59 1.81 -14.01 -5.44
C PHE A 59 2.86 -14.47 -4.41
N LEU A 60 2.98 -13.79 -3.26
CA LEU A 60 3.92 -14.17 -2.20
C LEU A 60 3.55 -15.48 -1.50
N SER A 61 2.26 -15.68 -1.26
CA SER A 61 1.76 -16.93 -0.70
C SER A 61 2.09 -18.10 -1.63
N ASP A 62 1.75 -17.99 -2.92
CA ASP A 62 2.03 -19.03 -3.90
C ASP A 62 3.53 -19.26 -4.10
N TRP A 63 4.32 -18.18 -4.09
CA TRP A 63 5.79 -18.28 -4.19
C TRP A 63 6.39 -19.03 -2.99
N SER A 64 5.92 -18.76 -1.77
CA SER A 64 6.31 -19.48 -0.57
C SER A 64 5.91 -20.96 -0.62
N ARG A 65 4.68 -21.24 -1.04
CA ARG A 65 4.14 -22.61 -1.16
C ARG A 65 4.91 -23.44 -2.18
N LEU A 66 5.31 -22.84 -3.30
CA LEU A 66 6.15 -23.48 -4.31
C LEU A 66 7.47 -24.00 -3.72
N TYR A 67 8.14 -23.20 -2.90
CA TYR A 67 9.39 -23.61 -2.22
C TYR A 67 9.17 -24.67 -1.13
N GLN A 68 7.95 -24.78 -0.60
CA GLN A 68 7.55 -25.81 0.35
C GLN A 68 7.02 -27.08 -0.35
N HIS A 69 7.00 -27.12 -1.69
CA HIS A 69 6.40 -28.19 -2.48
C HIS A 69 4.91 -28.41 -2.16
N LEU A 70 4.19 -27.33 -1.87
CA LEU A 70 2.75 -27.33 -1.64
C LEU A 70 2.01 -26.81 -2.88
N GLU A 71 0.80 -27.31 -3.11
CA GLU A 71 -0.11 -26.80 -4.14
C GLU A 71 -0.59 -25.37 -3.81
N PRO A 72 -0.84 -24.47 -4.79
CA PRO A 72 -1.39 -23.13 -4.54
C PRO A 72 -2.71 -23.14 -3.75
N GLU A 73 -2.96 -22.12 -2.91
CA GLU A 73 -4.24 -21.97 -2.17
C GLU A 73 -5.37 -21.41 -3.03
N SER A 74 -5.03 -20.51 -3.96
CA SER A 74 -6.01 -19.77 -4.74
C SER A 74 -6.24 -20.40 -6.12
N ILE A 75 -7.39 -20.07 -6.70
CA ILE A 75 -7.67 -20.37 -8.11
C ILE A 75 -6.54 -19.77 -8.95
N ARG A 76 -6.03 -20.55 -9.90
CA ARG A 76 -4.94 -20.13 -10.79
C ARG A 76 -5.19 -18.71 -11.32
N PRO A 77 -4.14 -17.87 -11.42
CA PRO A 77 -4.28 -16.50 -11.89
C PRO A 77 -5.04 -16.46 -13.22
N ILE A 78 -6.12 -15.68 -13.25
CA ILE A 78 -6.88 -15.43 -14.47
C ILE A 78 -6.13 -14.34 -15.23
N PHE A 79 -5.41 -14.75 -16.28
CA PHE A 79 -4.65 -13.83 -17.13
C PHE A 79 -5.52 -13.08 -18.13
N GLU A 80 -6.75 -13.55 -18.33
CA GLU A 80 -7.74 -12.87 -19.14
C GLU A 80 -8.24 -11.63 -18.39
N ARG A 81 -7.63 -10.47 -18.69
CA ARG A 81 -8.27 -9.20 -18.38
C ARG A 81 -9.53 -9.15 -19.24
N GLU A 82 -10.71 -9.21 -18.62
CA GLU A 82 -11.99 -9.18 -19.32
C GLU A 82 -12.15 -7.89 -20.15
N ARG A 83 -11.57 -7.88 -21.35
CA ARG A 83 -11.75 -6.86 -22.37
C ARG A 83 -13.21 -6.77 -22.81
N ASN A 84 -14.01 -7.79 -22.47
CA ASN A 84 -15.44 -7.90 -22.81
C ASN A 84 -16.36 -7.16 -21.83
N MET A 85 -15.93 -6.78 -20.62
CA MET A 85 -16.68 -5.83 -19.78
C MET A 85 -16.75 -4.43 -20.42
N TRP A 86 -15.83 -4.12 -21.34
CA TRP A 86 -15.75 -2.84 -22.04
C TRP A 86 -16.45 -2.83 -23.41
N LYS A 87 -17.05 -3.96 -23.83
CA LYS A 87 -17.77 -4.09 -25.12
C LYS A 87 -19.28 -3.93 -24.97
N LYS A 88 -19.78 -3.22 -23.95
CA LYS A 88 -21.14 -2.67 -24.04
C LYS A 88 -21.06 -1.41 -24.90
N GLU A 89 -21.25 -1.59 -26.19
CA GLU A 89 -21.11 -0.58 -27.25
C GLU A 89 -22.03 0.66 -27.11
N ASN A 90 -22.83 0.79 -26.05
CA ASN A 90 -23.78 1.89 -25.88
C ASN A 90 -23.87 2.47 -24.45
N ASP A 91 -23.05 2.04 -23.50
CA ASP A 91 -22.96 2.76 -22.23
C ASP A 91 -21.97 3.90 -22.43
N GLU A 92 -22.50 5.11 -22.68
CA GLU A 92 -21.75 6.35 -22.47
C GLU A 92 -20.93 6.18 -21.18
N PHE A 93 -19.62 6.39 -21.26
CA PHE A 93 -18.71 6.29 -20.12
C PHE A 93 -19.21 7.22 -18.99
N HIS A 94 -20.13 6.72 -18.17
CA HIS A 94 -20.46 7.28 -16.89
C HIS A 94 -19.32 6.88 -15.97
N LEU A 95 -18.14 7.48 -16.23
CA LEU A 95 -17.10 7.63 -15.25
C LEU A 95 -17.80 8.01 -13.94
N SER A 96 -17.58 7.21 -12.90
CA SER A 96 -18.14 7.52 -11.59
C SER A 96 -17.83 8.99 -11.27
N PRO A 97 -18.67 9.70 -10.50
CA PRO A 97 -18.37 11.07 -10.10
C PRO A 97 -16.94 11.24 -9.52
N SER A 98 -16.42 10.20 -8.87
CA SER A 98 -15.02 10.11 -8.41
C SER A 98 -13.97 10.09 -9.53
N MET A 99 -14.24 9.47 -10.68
CA MET A 99 -13.35 9.48 -11.85
C MET A 99 -13.33 10.84 -12.58
N LYS A 100 -14.38 11.66 -12.46
CA LYS A 100 -14.36 13.05 -12.96
C LYS A 100 -13.36 13.92 -12.20
N LEU A 101 -13.12 13.64 -10.92
CA LEU A 101 -12.09 14.32 -10.12
C LEU A 101 -10.67 13.97 -10.61
N ILE A 102 -10.45 12.73 -11.08
CA ILE A 102 -9.16 12.31 -11.65
C ILE A 102 -8.87 13.05 -12.96
N ARG A 103 -9.91 13.35 -13.76
CA ARG A 103 -9.76 14.11 -15.01
C ARG A 103 -9.31 15.56 -14.78
N ASN A 104 -9.66 16.12 -13.62
CA ASN A 104 -9.23 17.44 -13.17
C ASN A 104 -8.01 17.35 -12.22
N GLY A 105 -7.41 16.17 -12.06
CA GLY A 105 -6.23 15.98 -11.24
C GLY A 105 -5.01 16.66 -11.83
N ASP A 106 -4.02 16.91 -10.97
CA ASP A 106 -2.70 17.37 -11.38
C ASP A 106 -2.10 16.44 -12.45
N LYS A 107 -1.30 17.00 -13.37
CA LYS A 107 -0.55 16.18 -14.33
C LYS A 107 0.28 15.14 -13.57
N ARG A 108 0.42 13.93 -14.16
CA ARG A 108 1.18 12.83 -13.54
C ARG A 108 2.56 13.27 -13.05
N GLU A 109 3.25 14.10 -13.83
CA GLU A 109 4.57 14.62 -13.50
C GLU A 109 4.54 15.51 -12.24
N SER A 110 3.49 16.32 -12.07
CA SER A 110 3.29 17.15 -10.88
C SER A 110 3.01 16.30 -9.64
N ILE A 111 2.16 15.26 -9.77
CA ILE A 111 1.89 14.31 -8.69
C ILE A 111 3.17 13.59 -8.28
N LEU A 112 3.95 13.11 -9.25
CA LEU A 112 5.22 12.42 -8.98
C LEU A 112 6.24 13.36 -8.33
N ALA A 113 6.37 14.60 -8.80
CA ALA A 113 7.25 15.59 -8.21
C ALA A 113 6.85 15.89 -6.76
N ARG A 114 5.55 16.07 -6.50
CA ARG A 114 5.02 16.28 -5.13
C ARG A 114 5.30 15.08 -4.24
N LEU A 115 5.06 13.85 -4.70
CA LEU A 115 5.35 12.64 -3.92
C LEU A 115 6.84 12.50 -3.60
N VAL A 116 7.73 12.81 -4.55
CA VAL A 116 9.19 12.78 -4.32
C VAL A 116 9.59 13.83 -3.28
N GLN A 117 9.03 15.04 -3.40
CA GLN A 117 9.27 16.12 -2.44
C GLN A 117 8.77 15.74 -1.04
N GLU A 118 7.51 15.32 -0.91
CA GLU A 118 6.93 14.85 0.34
C GLU A 118 7.78 13.73 0.97
N TYR A 119 8.26 12.77 0.18
CA TYR A 119 9.11 11.69 0.67
C TYR A 119 10.47 12.19 1.20
N SER A 120 10.99 13.29 0.66
CA SER A 120 12.24 13.90 1.11
C SER A 120 12.08 14.82 2.32
N GLU A 121 10.89 15.38 2.52
CA GLU A 121 10.60 16.38 3.56
C GLU A 121 9.87 15.79 4.77
N THR A 122 9.36 14.56 4.67
CA THR A 122 8.59 13.91 5.73
C THR A 122 9.30 12.70 6.30
N GLU A 123 9.14 12.50 7.61
CA GLU A 123 9.59 11.29 8.29
C GLU A 123 8.43 10.34 8.51
N SER A 124 8.66 9.05 8.22
CA SER A 124 7.67 8.01 8.50
C SER A 124 7.58 7.74 10.00
N ILE A 125 6.39 7.86 10.58
CA ILE A 125 6.13 7.51 11.97
C ILE A 125 5.39 6.17 12.01
N ASN A 126 5.94 5.20 12.75
CA ASN A 126 5.29 3.92 13.00
C ASN A 126 4.50 4.00 14.31
N ILE A 127 3.17 3.96 14.22
CA ILE A 127 2.27 3.99 15.39
C ILE A 127 1.66 2.60 15.57
N PRO A 128 2.11 1.82 16.57
CA PRO A 128 1.55 0.50 16.82
C PRO A 128 0.18 0.60 17.50
N PHE A 129 -0.76 -0.24 17.07
CA PHE A 129 -2.05 -0.43 17.72
C PHE A 129 -2.20 -1.89 18.16
N SER A 130 -2.36 -2.10 19.46
CA SER A 130 -2.67 -3.42 20.01
C SER A 130 -4.10 -3.85 19.69
N SER A 131 -4.35 -5.15 19.66
CA SER A 131 -5.70 -5.71 19.47
C SER A 131 -6.70 -5.19 20.52
N ALA A 132 -6.26 -4.97 21.76
CA ALA A 132 -7.10 -4.40 22.83
C ALA A 132 -7.48 -2.94 22.56
N GLN A 133 -6.56 -2.13 22.03
CA GLN A 133 -6.86 -0.75 21.62
C GLN A 133 -7.83 -0.72 20.44
N LEU A 134 -7.65 -1.59 19.45
CA LEU A 134 -8.55 -1.69 18.31
C LEU A 134 -9.96 -2.13 18.72
N ALA A 135 -10.07 -3.12 19.61
CA ALA A 135 -11.35 -3.56 20.17
C ALA A 135 -12.05 -2.43 20.94
N LYS A 136 -11.30 -1.66 21.74
CA LYS A 136 -11.82 -0.49 22.45
C LYS A 136 -12.30 0.61 21.50
N LEU A 137 -11.55 0.90 20.42
CA LEU A 137 -11.98 1.86 19.41
C LEU A 137 -13.28 1.41 18.73
N GLN A 138 -13.35 0.13 18.36
CA GLN A 138 -14.55 -0.44 17.75
C GLN A 138 -15.75 -0.39 18.70
N SER A 139 -15.57 -0.71 19.98
CA SER A 139 -16.67 -0.66 20.97
C SER A 139 -17.19 0.77 21.14
N LEU A 140 -16.30 1.76 21.31
CA LEU A 140 -16.68 3.17 21.45
C LEU A 140 -17.47 3.68 20.24
N VAL A 141 -17.13 3.23 19.04
CA VAL A 141 -17.83 3.64 17.82
C VAL A 141 -19.19 2.96 17.71
N ASN A 142 -19.27 1.66 18.01
CA ASN A 142 -20.51 0.87 17.91
C ASN A 142 -21.51 1.20 19.03
N GLU A 143 -21.04 1.53 20.24
CA GLU A 143 -21.91 2.00 21.34
C GLU A 143 -22.66 3.29 20.96
N ASN A 144 -22.04 4.14 20.14
CA ASN A 144 -22.62 5.40 19.68
C ASN A 144 -23.39 5.28 18.36
N ASN A 145 -23.40 4.11 17.71
CA ASN A 145 -23.97 3.94 16.37
C ASN A 145 -24.89 2.72 16.31
N SER A 146 -26.20 2.97 16.39
CA SER A 146 -27.23 1.93 16.51
C SER A 146 -27.67 1.30 15.18
N LYS A 147 -27.16 1.76 14.03
CA LYS A 147 -27.67 1.35 12.71
C LYS A 147 -26.79 0.37 11.95
N THR A 148 -25.47 0.40 12.14
CA THR A 148 -24.53 -0.46 11.43
C THR A 148 -23.34 -0.79 12.31
N MET A 149 -23.02 -2.07 12.44
CA MET A 149 -21.80 -2.53 13.11
C MET A 149 -20.59 -2.18 12.25
N LEU A 150 -19.72 -1.32 12.75
CA LEU A 150 -18.51 -0.89 12.07
C LEU A 150 -17.35 -1.85 12.36
N THR A 151 -16.47 -2.01 11.37
CA THR A 151 -15.29 -2.88 11.50
C THR A 151 -14.18 -2.18 12.28
N SER A 152 -13.19 -2.95 12.76
CA SER A 152 -12.00 -2.37 13.41
C SER A 152 -11.23 -1.44 12.46
N GLN A 153 -11.24 -1.71 11.16
CA GLN A 153 -10.62 -0.86 10.15
C GLN A 153 -11.35 0.48 10.02
N ASP A 154 -12.68 0.47 10.02
CA ASP A 154 -13.49 1.71 9.98
C ASP A 154 -13.23 2.57 11.22
N ALA A 155 -13.22 1.95 12.39
CA ALA A 155 -12.96 2.63 13.65
C ALA A 155 -11.54 3.23 13.71
N LEU A 156 -10.53 2.49 13.23
CA LEU A 156 -9.15 2.98 13.16
C LEU A 156 -9.00 4.13 12.17
N ASN A 157 -9.58 4.02 10.97
CA ASN A 157 -9.55 5.08 9.96
C ASN A 157 -10.19 6.37 10.49
N ALA A 158 -11.36 6.26 11.12
CA ALA A 158 -12.04 7.39 11.73
C ALA A 158 -11.20 8.04 12.84
N TYR A 159 -10.53 7.23 13.67
CA TYR A 159 -9.63 7.71 14.71
C TYR A 159 -8.42 8.47 14.15
N ILE A 160 -7.78 7.93 13.11
CA ILE A 160 -6.62 8.57 12.45
C ILE A 160 -7.04 9.92 11.85
N ILE A 161 -8.12 9.94 11.07
CA ILE A 161 -8.63 11.19 10.46
C ILE A 161 -8.96 12.22 11.53
N ARG A 162 -9.66 11.83 12.59
CA ARG A 162 -10.00 12.73 13.71
C ARG A 162 -8.74 13.28 14.38
N THR A 163 -7.72 12.44 14.59
CA THR A 163 -6.47 12.82 15.25
C THR A 163 -5.68 13.81 14.39
N LEU A 164 -5.54 13.53 13.09
CA LEU A 164 -4.87 14.41 12.14
C LEU A 164 -5.59 15.76 12.02
N ASN A 165 -6.92 15.74 11.85
CA ASN A 165 -7.71 16.98 11.78
C ASN A 165 -7.57 17.81 13.05
N LYS A 166 -7.62 17.17 14.23
CA LYS A 166 -7.42 17.87 15.50
C LYS A 166 -6.03 18.50 15.60
N HIS A 167 -5.00 17.79 15.15
CA HIS A 167 -3.62 18.31 15.15
C HIS A 167 -3.50 19.52 14.23
N ILE A 168 -3.98 19.41 12.98
CA ILE A 168 -3.95 20.49 11.99
C ILE A 168 -4.72 21.72 12.50
N LEU A 169 -5.95 21.52 13.00
CA LEU A 169 -6.81 22.62 13.46
C LEU A 169 -6.28 23.33 14.73
N ASN A 170 -5.53 22.62 15.57
CA ASN A 170 -4.97 23.21 16.79
C ASN A 170 -3.63 23.92 16.55
N ASN A 171 -2.95 23.66 15.42
CA ASN A 171 -1.65 24.23 15.09
C ASN A 171 -1.74 25.23 13.92
N VAL A 172 -2.93 25.78 13.63
CA VAL A 172 -3.14 26.70 12.50
C VAL A 172 -2.26 27.96 12.60
N ASP A 173 -1.84 28.35 13.81
CA ASP A 173 -0.93 29.49 14.01
C ASP A 173 0.51 29.25 13.48
N ASP A 174 0.91 27.99 13.21
CA ASP A 174 2.23 27.65 12.67
C ASP A 174 2.26 27.51 11.13
N TYR A 175 1.11 27.63 10.45
CA TYR A 175 0.96 27.36 9.01
C TYR A 175 0.45 28.57 8.18
N ILE A 176 0.34 29.77 8.77
CA ILE A 176 0.03 31.04 8.06
C ILE A 176 1.27 31.91 7.92
#